data_AF-A0A930NLL9-F1
#
_entry.id   AF-A0A930NLL9-F1
#
_cell.length_a   1.000
_cell.length_b   1.000
_cell.length_c   1.000
_cell.angle_alpha   90.00
_cell.angle_beta   90.00
_cell.angle_gamma   90.00
#
_symmetry.space_group_name_H-M   'P 1'
#
loop_
_entity.id
_entity.type
_entity.pdbx_description
1 polymer ?
#
loop_
_entity_poly.entity_id
_entity_poly.type
_entity_poly.pdbx_seq_one_letter_code
_entity_poly.pdbx_strand_id
1 'polypeptide(L)'
;MKKIILAVSIVLLCAACGGDGSSSDPVQPNPSTEQNAAEVTNDDIVKFLNLDKQQNVYQALETAKASLGNRTVNGKALNVTAIDVLNSDEEKGTFTLRVTGNSGGKTFTKDVEYVSFAQKPNDYEMVSRAVAAWKTDVNYLKDFDFDTLYRLKDNSKFTAAYLQKFINLSSSSVGGSKHYTFTPADWANTTVSDVRYVGSSTSGQIAFTITYKGRKNSSVGVEMNKNEYYRNQISVNTEEVSNLYMRGVYEHTDLLHTSLLNYDRDKFVTYPTGKQKNDGSNSMTLSIQLVAKDGHDTELANFNVELTGFKPLSALDKELLIANSTNVGKFFGKYFRSKADGDYSAAVKAFDPRVWFKKVQMSLMRDGENIDLYANEVQGDNGNSNLTAWIPGSGLAKYLDIYLLDPRIEVISAQKTGNFLDIKYKLVYVNEVSVAGKEKTLHVHLLAP
;
A
#
# COMPACT_ATOMS: atom_id res chain seq x y z
N MET A 1 -19.64 4.06 -3.30
CA MET A 1 -20.99 4.01 -2.69
C MET A 1 -20.92 4.53 -1.26
N LYS A 2 -22.01 5.18 -0.81
CA LYS A 2 -22.25 5.85 0.49
C LYS A 2 -21.75 7.29 0.61
N LYS A 3 -22.62 8.22 0.18
CA LYS A 3 -22.65 9.63 0.60
C LYS A 3 -23.59 9.73 1.80
N ILE A 4 -23.16 10.39 2.87
CA ILE A 4 -23.97 10.68 4.06
C ILE A 4 -24.62 12.05 3.83
N ILE A 5 -25.96 12.07 3.85
CA ILE A 5 -26.79 13.29 3.80
C ILE A 5 -27.23 13.57 5.23
N LEU A 6 -26.94 14.76 5.76
CA LEU A 6 -27.56 15.28 6.97
C LEU A 6 -28.61 16.31 6.56
N ALA A 7 -29.88 16.01 6.89
CA ALA A 7 -31.00 16.93 6.77
C ALA A 7 -31.25 17.60 8.13
N VAL A 8 -31.44 18.91 8.13
CA VAL A 8 -31.94 19.65 9.29
C VAL A 8 -33.23 20.35 8.89
N SER A 9 -34.30 19.98 9.58
CA SER A 9 -35.66 20.47 9.46
C SER A 9 -35.85 21.73 10.31
N ILE A 10 -36.48 22.78 9.77
CA ILE A 10 -37.00 23.90 10.55
C ILE A 10 -38.51 23.95 10.33
N VAL A 11 -39.23 23.89 11.44
CA VAL A 11 -40.69 23.91 11.55
C VAL A 11 -41.21 25.35 11.53
N LEU A 12 -42.26 25.57 10.74
CA LEU A 12 -43.08 26.79 10.66
C LEU A 12 -43.83 27.08 11.96
N LEU A 13 -44.07 28.37 12.23
CA LEU A 13 -45.28 28.84 12.89
C LEU A 13 -45.83 30.06 12.15
N CYS A 14 -46.99 29.87 11.52
CA CYS A 14 -47.88 30.96 11.09
C CYS A 14 -48.87 31.27 12.22
N ALA A 15 -49.17 32.55 12.43
CA ALA A 15 -50.41 32.98 13.06
C ALA A 15 -51.20 33.78 12.02
N ALA A 16 -52.45 33.37 11.82
CA ALA A 16 -53.40 33.86 10.83
C ALA A 16 -54.38 34.88 11.43
N CYS A 17 -55.05 35.62 10.54
CA CYS A 17 -56.40 36.23 10.60
C CYS A 17 -56.35 37.54 9.79
N GLY A 18 -57.21 37.87 8.83
CA GLY A 18 -58.41 37.29 8.23
C GLY A 18 -58.97 38.36 7.27
N GLY A 19 -59.57 37.97 6.13
CA GLY A 19 -60.34 38.86 5.24
C GLY A 19 -61.61 39.41 5.92
N ASP A 20 -62.31 40.44 5.47
CA ASP A 20 -62.63 40.83 4.09
C ASP A 20 -63.00 42.34 3.97
N GLY A 21 -62.83 42.87 2.74
CA GLY A 21 -63.61 43.98 2.14
C GLY A 21 -63.15 45.41 2.46
N SER A 22 -62.98 46.35 1.53
CA SER A 22 -63.26 46.39 0.10
C SER A 22 -62.52 47.61 -0.51
N SER A 23 -61.82 47.40 -1.62
CA SER A 23 -61.58 48.32 -2.76
C SER A 23 -61.41 49.84 -2.50
N SER A 24 -60.16 50.30 -2.50
CA SER A 24 -59.66 51.37 -3.38
C SER A 24 -58.12 51.44 -3.27
N ASP A 25 -57.40 51.10 -4.34
CA ASP A 25 -55.95 51.37 -4.46
C ASP A 25 -55.69 52.87 -4.20
N PRO A 26 -54.58 53.28 -3.51
CA PRO A 26 -53.25 53.11 -4.11
C PRO A 26 -52.03 53.01 -3.15
N VAL A 27 -50.88 52.72 -3.79
CA VAL A 27 -49.48 52.93 -3.34
C VAL A 27 -48.89 51.87 -2.41
N GLN A 28 -48.20 50.89 -3.02
CA GLN A 28 -47.06 50.24 -2.36
C GLN A 28 -45.94 51.28 -2.13
N PRO A 29 -45.46 51.48 -0.90
CA PRO A 29 -44.10 51.97 -0.70
C PRO A 29 -43.15 50.81 -1.03
N ASN A 30 -42.41 50.99 -2.11
CA ASN A 30 -41.24 50.20 -2.44
C ASN A 30 -40.25 50.23 -1.25
N PRO A 31 -39.87 49.11 -0.62
CA PRO A 31 -38.66 49.08 0.16
C PRO A 31 -37.50 48.93 -0.83
N SER A 32 -36.96 50.08 -1.23
CA SER A 32 -35.63 50.18 -1.81
C SER A 32 -34.63 49.52 -0.88
N THR A 33 -34.27 48.28 -1.20
CA THR A 33 -33.05 47.66 -0.65
C THR A 33 -31.90 48.14 -1.55
N GLU A 34 -31.50 49.40 -1.37
CA GLU A 34 -30.17 49.83 -1.77
C GLU A 34 -29.18 49.01 -0.93
N GLN A 35 -28.76 47.88 -1.48
CA GLN A 35 -27.54 47.22 -1.06
C GLN A 35 -26.43 48.22 -1.34
N ASN A 36 -26.00 48.96 -0.30
CA ASN A 36 -24.88 49.88 -0.36
C ASN A 36 -23.74 49.20 -1.11
N ALA A 37 -23.52 49.58 -2.36
CA ALA A 37 -22.41 49.11 -3.17
C ALA A 37 -21.14 49.78 -2.65
N ALA A 38 -20.67 49.32 -1.49
CA ALA A 38 -19.44 49.79 -0.88
C ALA A 38 -18.30 49.56 -1.89
N GLU A 39 -17.57 50.64 -2.20
CA GLU A 39 -16.49 50.64 -3.18
C GLU A 39 -15.49 49.53 -2.86
N VAL A 40 -15.04 48.80 -3.88
CA VAL A 40 -13.98 47.80 -3.73
C VAL A 40 -12.69 48.50 -3.35
N THR A 41 -12.05 48.08 -2.25
CA THR A 41 -10.82 48.67 -1.70
C THR A 41 -9.62 47.77 -1.98
N ASN A 42 -8.41 48.28 -1.79
CA ASN A 42 -7.19 47.47 -1.91
C ASN A 42 -7.16 46.33 -0.86
N ASP A 43 -7.69 46.54 0.34
CA ASP A 43 -7.81 45.48 1.37
C ASP A 43 -8.72 44.33 0.89
N ASP A 44 -9.81 44.66 0.18
CA ASP A 44 -10.69 43.64 -0.39
C ASP A 44 -9.94 42.78 -1.43
N ILE A 45 -9.09 43.39 -2.25
CA ILE A 45 -8.28 42.67 -3.25
C ILE A 45 -7.17 41.84 -2.57
N VAL A 46 -6.49 42.38 -1.57
CA VAL A 46 -5.46 41.65 -0.81
C VAL A 46 -6.05 40.41 -0.15
N LYS A 47 -7.21 40.54 0.49
CA LYS A 47 -7.93 39.40 1.07
C LYS A 47 -8.52 38.46 0.03
N PHE A 48 -8.95 38.98 -1.13
CA PHE A 48 -9.44 38.15 -2.23
C PHE A 48 -8.35 37.22 -2.76
N LEU A 49 -7.14 37.73 -3.01
CA LEU A 49 -6.02 36.94 -3.51
C LEU A 49 -5.36 36.10 -2.41
N ASN A 50 -5.34 36.59 -1.17
CA ASN A 50 -4.82 35.90 0.03
C ASN A 50 -3.46 35.24 -0.21
N LEU A 51 -2.52 35.99 -0.79
CA LEU A 51 -1.22 35.48 -1.20
C LEU A 51 -0.32 35.20 0.01
N ASP A 52 0.35 34.05 0.01
CA ASP A 52 1.27 33.65 1.07
C ASP A 52 2.58 34.46 0.99
N LYS A 53 2.88 35.20 2.05
CA LYS A 53 4.09 36.02 2.16
C LYS A 53 5.38 35.20 2.26
N GLN A 54 5.31 33.87 2.42
CA GLN A 54 6.47 32.98 2.34
C GLN A 54 6.88 32.67 0.89
N GLN A 55 5.98 32.88 -0.08
CA GLN A 55 6.29 32.73 -1.50
C GLN A 55 7.26 33.82 -1.98
N ASN A 56 8.04 33.51 -3.02
CA ASN A 56 8.73 34.54 -3.80
C ASN A 56 7.76 35.25 -4.75
N VAL A 57 8.24 36.29 -5.46
CA VAL A 57 7.36 37.10 -6.32
C VAL A 57 6.78 36.25 -7.44
N TYR A 58 7.59 35.46 -8.15
CA TYR A 58 7.11 34.57 -9.22
C TYR A 58 5.97 33.64 -8.76
N GLN A 59 6.12 32.93 -7.64
CA GLN A 59 5.10 32.03 -7.10
C GLN A 59 3.82 32.78 -6.70
N ALA A 60 3.95 33.95 -6.09
CA ALA A 60 2.82 34.79 -5.72
C ALA A 60 2.06 35.29 -6.94
N LEU A 61 2.77 35.66 -8.02
CA LEU A 61 2.18 36.07 -9.28
C LEU A 61 1.42 34.93 -9.97
N GLU A 62 1.98 33.72 -10.01
CA GLU A 62 1.29 32.56 -10.56
C GLU A 62 0.04 32.20 -9.75
N THR A 63 0.13 32.27 -8.41
CA THR A 63 -1.03 32.09 -7.51
C THR A 63 -2.11 33.14 -7.76
N ALA A 64 -1.71 34.40 -7.95
CA ALA A 64 -2.63 35.50 -8.23
C ALA A 64 -3.36 35.26 -9.56
N LYS A 65 -2.64 34.98 -10.65
CA LYS A 65 -3.22 34.72 -11.99
C LYS A 65 -4.18 33.52 -11.98
N ALA A 66 -3.94 32.52 -11.14
CA ALA A 66 -4.82 31.37 -10.99
C ALA A 66 -6.09 31.67 -10.16
N SER A 67 -6.17 32.82 -9.47
CA SER A 67 -7.22 33.13 -8.50
C SER A 67 -8.42 33.92 -9.07
N LEU A 68 -8.72 33.77 -10.36
CA LEU A 68 -9.86 34.44 -11.00
C LEU A 68 -11.22 33.89 -10.52
N GLY A 69 -12.27 34.67 -10.71
CA GLY A 69 -13.66 34.29 -10.47
C GLY A 69 -14.31 34.93 -9.25
N ASN A 70 -15.37 34.30 -8.75
CA ASN A 70 -16.26 34.86 -7.74
C ASN A 70 -15.83 34.48 -6.32
N ARG A 71 -15.68 35.45 -5.42
CA ARG A 71 -15.54 35.24 -3.98
C ARG A 71 -16.22 36.34 -3.17
N THR A 72 -16.72 35.99 -2.00
CA THR A 72 -17.21 36.96 -1.03
C THR A 72 -16.09 37.34 -0.07
N VAL A 73 -15.73 38.62 0.00
CA VAL A 73 -14.68 39.15 0.86
C VAL A 73 -15.19 40.39 1.58
N ASN A 74 -14.99 40.48 2.89
CA ASN A 74 -15.48 41.59 3.72
C ASN A 74 -16.99 41.91 3.50
N GLY A 75 -17.81 40.88 3.24
CA GLY A 75 -19.24 41.04 2.96
C GLY A 75 -19.59 41.52 1.53
N LYS A 76 -18.61 41.70 0.65
CA LYS A 76 -18.78 42.11 -0.76
C LYS A 76 -18.63 40.90 -1.67
N ALA A 77 -19.51 40.75 -2.65
CA ALA A 77 -19.37 39.73 -3.69
C ALA A 77 -18.51 40.28 -4.84
N LEU A 78 -17.25 39.83 -4.92
CA LEU A 78 -16.32 40.21 -5.99
C LEU A 78 -16.26 39.13 -7.06
N ASN A 79 -16.27 39.54 -8.32
CA ASN A 79 -15.91 38.71 -9.47
C ASN A 79 -14.65 39.29 -10.13
N VAL A 80 -13.49 38.69 -9.90
CA VAL A 80 -12.23 39.11 -10.55
C VAL A 80 -12.11 38.42 -11.91
N THR A 81 -12.02 39.21 -12.98
CA THR A 81 -12.01 38.72 -14.35
C THR A 81 -10.63 38.83 -15.02
N ALA A 82 -9.76 39.73 -14.56
CA ALA A 82 -8.41 39.87 -15.07
C ALA A 82 -7.43 40.33 -13.99
N ILE A 83 -6.19 39.86 -14.09
CA ILE A 83 -5.06 40.24 -13.25
C ILE A 83 -3.85 40.45 -14.15
N ASP A 84 -3.39 41.70 -14.25
CA ASP A 84 -2.20 42.08 -15.02
C ASP A 84 -1.07 42.48 -14.09
N VAL A 85 0.16 42.06 -14.44
CA VAL A 85 1.37 42.44 -13.68
C VAL A 85 1.89 43.76 -14.24
N LEU A 86 1.88 44.81 -13.43
CA LEU A 86 2.38 46.13 -13.83
C LEU A 86 3.89 46.26 -13.60
N ASN A 87 4.37 45.72 -12.48
CA ASN A 87 5.80 45.64 -12.15
C ASN A 87 6.05 44.45 -11.22
N SER A 88 7.30 43.99 -11.17
CA SER A 88 7.75 42.95 -10.25
C SER A 88 9.25 43.07 -10.00
N ASP A 89 9.68 42.86 -8.75
CA ASP A 89 11.07 42.91 -8.31
C ASP A 89 11.33 41.77 -7.31
N GLU A 90 12.01 40.73 -7.77
CA GLU A 90 12.37 39.55 -6.96
C GLU A 90 13.39 39.87 -5.86
N GLU A 91 14.27 40.84 -6.08
CA GLU A 91 15.30 41.22 -5.11
C GLU A 91 14.68 41.97 -3.94
N LYS A 92 13.70 42.83 -4.22
CA LYS A 92 12.95 43.55 -3.17
C LYS A 92 11.79 42.75 -2.59
N GLY A 93 11.34 41.69 -3.26
CA GLY A 93 10.17 40.92 -2.84
C GLY A 93 8.88 41.74 -2.99
N THR A 94 8.77 42.52 -4.06
CA THR A 94 7.68 43.47 -4.30
C THR A 94 7.10 43.34 -5.70
N PHE A 95 5.81 43.60 -5.87
CA PHE A 95 5.16 43.67 -7.18
C PHE A 95 3.87 44.50 -7.11
N THR A 96 3.39 44.96 -8.26
CA THR A 96 2.10 45.65 -8.39
C THR A 96 1.21 44.92 -9.39
N LEU A 97 -0.01 44.62 -8.97
CA LEU A 97 -1.03 44.01 -9.82
C LEU A 97 -2.10 45.04 -10.17
N ARG A 98 -2.55 45.03 -11.42
CA ARG A 98 -3.82 45.61 -11.82
C ARG A 98 -4.89 44.53 -11.79
N VAL A 99 -5.89 44.71 -10.96
CA VAL A 99 -6.99 43.77 -10.79
C VAL A 99 -8.27 44.39 -11.31
N THR A 100 -8.90 43.73 -12.28
CA THR A 100 -10.16 44.16 -12.88
C THR A 100 -11.26 43.13 -12.58
N GLY A 101 -12.45 43.63 -12.27
CA GLY A 101 -13.57 42.77 -11.92
C GLY A 101 -14.89 43.52 -11.80
N ASN A 102 -15.91 42.85 -11.27
CA ASN A 102 -17.22 43.41 -10.97
C ASN A 102 -17.60 43.17 -9.50
N SER A 103 -18.26 44.13 -8.87
CA SER A 103 -18.88 43.98 -7.56
C SER A 103 -20.21 44.75 -7.54
N GLY A 104 -21.29 44.08 -7.16
CA GLY A 104 -22.63 44.70 -7.10
C GLY A 104 -23.09 45.32 -8.43
N GLY A 105 -22.72 44.71 -9.56
CA GLY A 105 -23.08 45.18 -10.90
C GLY A 105 -22.17 46.27 -11.46
N LYS A 106 -21.23 46.82 -10.68
CA LYS A 106 -20.28 47.84 -11.12
C LYS A 106 -18.90 47.25 -11.39
N THR A 107 -18.31 47.60 -12.53
CA THR A 107 -16.92 47.25 -12.85
C THR A 107 -15.96 48.07 -12.00
N PHE A 108 -14.87 47.44 -11.56
CA PHE A 108 -13.76 48.10 -10.88
C PHE A 108 -12.43 47.73 -11.53
N THR A 109 -11.46 48.63 -11.41
CA THR A 109 -10.04 48.38 -11.69
C THR A 109 -9.24 48.98 -10.55
N LYS A 110 -8.36 48.19 -9.93
CA LYS A 110 -7.51 48.63 -8.82
C LYS A 110 -6.08 48.18 -9.04
N ASP A 111 -5.15 49.10 -8.85
CA ASP A 111 -3.73 48.82 -8.82
C ASP A 111 -3.34 48.62 -7.34
N VAL A 112 -2.80 47.45 -7.03
CA VAL A 112 -2.50 47.02 -5.65
C VAL A 112 -1.04 46.63 -5.54
N GLU A 113 -0.34 47.30 -4.63
CA GLU A 113 1.04 47.01 -4.31
C GLU A 113 1.15 45.90 -3.27
N TYR A 114 2.06 44.96 -3.53
CA TYR A 114 2.35 43.80 -2.71
C TYR A 114 3.81 43.85 -2.28
N VAL A 115 4.05 43.91 -0.98
CA VAL A 115 5.41 44.01 -0.39
C VAL A 115 5.72 42.85 0.56
N SER A 116 7.00 42.72 0.94
CA SER A 116 7.50 41.79 1.96
C SER A 116 7.32 40.30 1.60
N PHE A 117 7.40 39.93 0.32
CA PHE A 117 7.52 38.52 -0.11
C PHE A 117 8.95 38.01 0.07
N ALA A 118 9.19 36.71 -0.14
CA ALA A 118 10.54 36.16 -0.07
C ALA A 118 11.43 36.82 -1.11
N GLN A 119 12.52 37.42 -0.63
CA GLN A 119 13.49 38.16 -1.45
C GLN A 119 14.53 37.21 -2.01
N LYS A 120 14.90 37.43 -3.27
CA LYS A 120 15.98 36.70 -3.92
C LYS A 120 17.33 37.04 -3.26
N PRO A 121 18.05 36.04 -2.71
CA PRO A 121 19.40 36.25 -2.21
C PRO A 121 20.37 36.63 -3.33
N ASN A 122 21.53 37.17 -2.96
CA ASN A 122 22.56 37.43 -3.96
C ASN A 122 23.09 36.13 -4.60
N ASP A 123 23.73 36.21 -5.77
CA ASP A 123 24.19 35.04 -6.51
C ASP A 123 25.12 34.09 -5.70
N TYR A 124 25.87 34.61 -4.72
CA TYR A 124 26.71 33.79 -3.84
C TYR A 124 25.87 33.01 -2.83
N GLU A 125 24.89 33.67 -2.21
CA GLU A 125 23.96 33.05 -1.26
C GLU A 125 23.05 32.02 -1.97
N MET A 126 22.60 32.32 -3.19
CA MET A 126 21.82 31.39 -4.03
C MET A 126 22.47 30.01 -4.13
N VAL A 127 23.80 29.95 -4.16
CA VAL A 127 24.56 28.69 -4.25
C VAL A 127 24.97 28.16 -2.88
N SER A 128 25.63 28.99 -2.07
CA SER A 128 26.25 28.56 -0.81
C SER A 128 25.25 28.14 0.26
N ARG A 129 23.99 28.55 0.12
CA ARG A 129 22.90 28.29 1.06
C ARG A 129 21.75 27.52 0.42
N ALA A 130 21.99 26.93 -0.75
CA ALA A 130 20.98 26.14 -1.45
C ALA A 130 20.64 24.87 -0.65
N VAL A 131 19.35 24.58 -0.57
CA VAL A 131 18.79 23.35 -0.02
C VAL A 131 17.89 22.74 -1.10
N ALA A 132 17.89 21.41 -1.19
CA ALA A 132 17.01 20.68 -2.08
C ALA A 132 15.94 19.94 -1.27
N ALA A 133 14.73 19.87 -1.83
CA ALA A 133 13.65 19.07 -1.28
C ALA A 133 12.87 18.42 -2.42
N TRP A 134 12.35 17.21 -2.19
CA TRP A 134 11.38 16.63 -3.12
C TRP A 134 10.14 17.52 -3.20
N LYS A 135 9.58 17.62 -4.40
CA LYS A 135 8.29 18.25 -4.60
C LYS A 135 7.19 17.41 -3.95
N THR A 136 6.21 18.06 -3.35
CA THR A 136 5.13 17.40 -2.60
C THR A 136 4.13 16.65 -3.48
N ASP A 137 4.05 17.00 -4.76
CA ASP A 137 3.15 16.43 -5.76
C ASP A 137 3.78 15.31 -6.59
N VAL A 138 4.99 14.87 -6.24
CA VAL A 138 5.76 13.88 -6.99
C VAL A 138 6.00 12.63 -6.15
N ASN A 139 5.76 11.46 -6.72
CA ASN A 139 6.13 10.19 -6.10
C ASN A 139 7.53 9.78 -6.53
N TYR A 140 8.55 10.37 -5.90
CA TYR A 140 9.94 10.13 -6.27
C TYR A 140 10.37 8.66 -6.12
N LEU A 141 9.76 7.90 -5.19
CA LEU A 141 10.05 6.47 -5.03
C LEU A 141 9.58 5.61 -6.21
N LYS A 142 8.71 6.16 -7.07
CA LYS A 142 8.20 5.50 -8.27
C LYS A 142 8.77 6.13 -9.55
N ASP A 143 8.78 7.46 -9.62
CA ASP A 143 8.96 8.19 -10.88
C ASP A 143 10.41 8.65 -11.10
N PHE A 144 11.19 8.81 -10.02
CA PHE A 144 12.62 9.11 -10.15
C PHE A 144 13.38 7.83 -10.50
N ASP A 145 14.19 7.87 -11.55
CA ASP A 145 14.86 6.69 -12.08
C ASP A 145 16.14 6.38 -11.30
N PHE A 146 15.96 6.02 -10.03
CA PHE A 146 17.06 5.70 -9.12
C PHE A 146 17.85 4.48 -9.57
N ASP A 147 17.20 3.49 -10.22
CA ASP A 147 17.87 2.26 -10.66
C ASP A 147 18.98 2.54 -11.68
N THR A 148 18.76 3.45 -12.63
CA THR A 148 19.81 3.85 -13.58
C THR A 148 21.01 4.51 -12.87
N LEU A 149 20.73 5.37 -11.89
CA LEU A 149 21.79 6.03 -11.13
C LEU A 149 22.58 5.02 -10.29
N TYR A 150 21.87 4.18 -9.56
CA TYR A 150 22.46 3.35 -8.50
C TYR A 150 22.98 2.02 -9.02
N ARG A 151 22.18 1.26 -9.77
CA ARG A 151 22.56 -0.07 -10.26
C ARG A 151 23.42 0.04 -11.52
N LEU A 152 23.00 0.86 -12.48
CA LEU A 152 23.75 1.00 -13.76
C LEU A 152 24.93 1.96 -13.67
N LYS A 153 25.06 2.72 -12.58
CA LYS A 153 26.12 3.74 -12.38
C LYS A 153 26.14 4.80 -13.49
N ASP A 154 25.02 5.02 -14.16
CA ASP A 154 24.89 6.01 -15.23
C ASP A 154 24.20 7.26 -14.67
N ASN A 155 24.94 8.38 -14.67
CA ASN A 155 24.45 9.68 -14.21
C ASN A 155 24.20 10.68 -15.36
N SER A 156 24.35 10.27 -16.63
CA SER A 156 24.33 11.16 -17.79
C SER A 156 23.02 11.94 -17.96
N LYS A 157 21.88 11.33 -17.61
CA LYS A 157 20.55 11.95 -17.74
C LYS A 157 20.18 12.91 -16.60
N PHE A 158 20.89 12.89 -15.47
CA PHE A 158 20.52 13.62 -14.25
C PHE A 158 20.98 15.08 -14.32
N THR A 159 20.47 15.79 -15.32
CA THR A 159 20.72 17.21 -15.56
C THR A 159 19.85 18.10 -14.67
N ALA A 160 20.09 19.41 -14.69
CA ALA A 160 19.23 20.38 -14.01
C ALA A 160 17.78 20.28 -14.47
N ALA A 161 17.55 20.15 -15.79
CA ALA A 161 16.21 20.00 -16.36
C ALA A 161 15.51 18.70 -15.93
N TYR A 162 16.27 17.61 -15.73
CA TYR A 162 15.71 16.38 -15.20
C TYR A 162 15.33 16.54 -13.72
N LEU A 163 16.26 17.01 -12.88
CA LEU A 163 16.03 17.16 -11.44
C LEU A 163 14.89 18.16 -11.15
N GLN A 164 14.79 19.26 -11.90
CA GLN A 164 13.72 20.25 -11.74
C GLN A 164 12.30 19.65 -11.81
N LYS A 165 12.12 18.50 -12.45
CA LYS A 165 10.83 17.80 -12.48
C LYS A 165 10.45 17.24 -11.10
N PHE A 166 11.43 16.86 -10.28
CA PHE A 166 11.22 16.13 -9.03
C PHE A 166 11.54 16.95 -7.78
N ILE A 167 12.45 17.92 -7.87
CA ILE A 167 12.92 18.68 -6.70
C ILE A 167 12.64 20.17 -6.80
N ASN A 168 12.51 20.80 -5.64
CA ASN A 168 12.65 22.24 -5.48
C ASN A 168 14.03 22.54 -4.93
N LEU A 169 14.65 23.60 -5.46
CA LEU A 169 15.81 24.24 -4.84
C LEU A 169 15.35 25.51 -4.16
N SER A 170 15.81 25.75 -2.95
CA SER A 170 15.57 27.00 -2.22
C SER A 170 16.85 27.51 -1.58
N SER A 171 16.93 28.81 -1.35
CA SER A 171 18.05 29.45 -0.67
C SER A 171 17.54 30.59 0.23
N SER A 172 18.40 31.15 1.06
CA SER A 172 18.07 32.30 1.92
C SER A 172 19.28 33.22 2.07
N SER A 173 19.02 34.48 2.39
CA SER A 173 20.07 35.41 2.84
C SER A 173 20.60 35.03 4.22
N VAL A 174 21.74 35.58 4.60
CA VAL A 174 22.25 35.45 5.98
C VAL A 174 21.24 36.03 6.97
N GLY A 175 20.78 35.19 7.92
CA GLY A 175 19.78 35.58 8.93
C GLY A 175 18.35 35.74 8.39
N GLY A 176 18.10 35.45 7.10
CA GLY A 176 16.77 35.54 6.50
C GLY A 176 15.82 34.47 7.04
N SER A 177 14.60 34.88 7.38
CA SER A 177 13.52 33.99 7.88
C SER A 177 12.66 33.38 6.78
N LYS A 178 12.79 33.84 5.53
CA LYS A 178 12.03 33.36 4.37
C LYS A 178 12.95 32.73 3.35
N HIS A 179 12.58 31.56 2.85
CA HIS A 179 13.34 30.85 1.82
C HIS A 179 12.84 31.25 0.43
N TYR A 180 13.76 31.71 -0.41
CA TYR A 180 13.52 31.94 -1.83
C TYR A 180 13.61 30.62 -2.59
N THR A 181 12.53 30.21 -3.25
CA THR A 181 12.53 29.04 -4.13
C THR A 181 13.05 29.43 -5.52
N PHE A 182 13.83 28.57 -6.17
CA PHE A 182 14.36 28.84 -7.51
C PHE A 182 13.21 28.93 -8.54
N THR A 183 13.20 30.01 -9.32
CA THR A 183 12.25 30.22 -10.43
C THR A 183 12.73 29.51 -11.70
N PRO A 184 11.89 29.39 -12.76
CA PRO A 184 12.35 28.87 -14.05
C PRO A 184 13.56 29.61 -14.62
N ALA A 185 13.65 30.93 -14.40
CA ALA A 185 14.80 31.74 -14.81
C ALA A 185 16.08 31.37 -14.01
N ASP A 186 15.94 31.00 -12.74
CA ASP A 186 17.08 30.54 -11.95
C ASP A 186 17.55 29.15 -12.37
N TRP A 187 16.61 28.24 -12.64
CA TRP A 187 16.91 26.92 -13.18
C TRP A 187 17.63 26.99 -14.53
N ALA A 188 17.25 27.93 -15.41
CA ALA A 188 17.96 28.17 -16.67
C ALA A 188 19.43 28.62 -16.48
N ASN A 189 19.75 29.22 -15.33
CA ASN A 189 21.12 29.62 -14.95
C ASN A 189 21.82 28.59 -14.04
N THR A 190 21.21 27.42 -13.84
CA THR A 190 21.71 26.37 -12.96
C THR A 190 22.15 25.15 -13.76
N THR A 191 23.35 24.66 -13.52
CA THR A 191 23.81 23.35 -14.00
C THR A 191 23.97 22.39 -12.82
N VAL A 192 23.72 21.11 -13.07
CA VAL A 192 23.87 20.02 -12.10
C VAL A 192 25.01 19.10 -12.56
N SER A 193 25.81 18.64 -11.61
CA SER A 193 26.90 17.70 -11.83
C SER A 193 27.06 16.78 -10.63
N ASP A 194 27.89 15.74 -10.78
CA ASP A 194 28.30 14.86 -9.67
C ASP A 194 27.12 14.22 -8.92
N VAL A 195 26.10 13.79 -9.68
CA VAL A 195 24.92 13.13 -9.13
C VAL A 195 25.28 11.72 -8.71
N ARG A 196 25.03 11.39 -7.44
CA ARG A 196 25.29 10.07 -6.86
C ARG A 196 24.39 9.80 -5.66
N TYR A 197 24.25 8.54 -5.32
CA TYR A 197 23.69 8.13 -4.04
C TYR A 197 24.78 8.07 -2.98
N VAL A 198 24.51 8.58 -1.78
CA VAL A 198 25.38 8.44 -0.61
C VAL A 198 24.54 8.09 0.62
N GLY A 199 25.11 7.29 1.53
CA GLY A 199 24.48 6.91 2.80
C GLY A 199 24.09 5.43 2.88
N SER A 200 23.23 5.12 3.85
CA SER A 200 22.82 3.76 4.19
C SER A 200 21.49 3.37 3.53
N SER A 201 21.18 2.08 3.51
CA SER A 201 19.98 1.53 2.87
C SER A 201 18.64 2.14 3.32
N THR A 202 18.56 2.72 4.53
CA THR A 202 17.33 3.33 5.10
C THR A 202 17.44 4.84 5.35
N SER A 203 18.62 5.44 5.17
CA SER A 203 18.88 6.86 5.46
C SER A 203 19.89 7.46 4.46
N GLY A 204 19.66 7.20 3.18
CA GLY A 204 20.50 7.72 2.10
C GLY A 204 20.01 9.03 1.54
N GLN A 205 20.77 9.59 0.60
CA GLN A 205 20.39 10.77 -0.16
C GLN A 205 20.93 10.69 -1.59
N ILE A 206 20.20 11.32 -2.52
CA ILE A 206 20.74 11.68 -3.83
C ILE A 206 21.51 12.99 -3.65
N ALA A 207 22.83 12.90 -3.62
CA ALA A 207 23.72 14.04 -3.55
C ALA A 207 24.11 14.51 -4.95
N PHE A 208 24.21 15.82 -5.13
CA PHE A 208 24.64 16.44 -6.37
C PHE A 208 25.22 17.83 -6.12
N THR A 209 26.01 18.32 -7.07
CA THR A 209 26.53 19.69 -7.04
C THR A 209 25.77 20.57 -8.01
N ILE A 210 25.31 21.73 -7.51
CA ILE A 210 24.77 22.80 -8.35
C ILE A 210 25.86 23.84 -8.65
N THR A 211 25.81 24.39 -9.86
CA THR A 211 26.52 25.61 -10.24
C THR A 211 25.51 26.62 -10.75
N TYR A 212 25.46 27.81 -10.17
CA TYR A 212 24.56 28.89 -10.56
C TYR A 212 25.39 30.10 -11.00
N LYS A 213 25.18 30.56 -12.25
CA LYS A 213 25.94 31.69 -12.83
C LYS A 213 27.46 31.60 -12.58
N GLY A 214 28.03 30.40 -12.80
CA GLY A 214 29.46 30.13 -12.63
C GLY A 214 29.96 29.90 -11.20
N ARG A 215 29.11 30.04 -10.18
CA ARG A 215 29.47 29.76 -8.77
C ARG A 215 29.01 28.36 -8.37
N LYS A 216 29.88 27.59 -7.73
CA LYS A 216 29.67 26.17 -7.43
C LYS A 216 29.44 25.94 -5.92
N ASN A 217 28.49 25.07 -5.56
CA ASN A 217 28.29 24.63 -4.18
C ASN A 217 29.17 23.41 -3.84
N SER A 218 29.36 23.10 -2.56
CA SER A 218 30.05 21.89 -2.09
C SER A 218 29.22 20.62 -2.35
N SER A 219 27.95 20.59 -1.95
CA SER A 219 26.98 19.53 -2.27
C SER A 219 25.59 19.90 -1.75
N VAL A 220 24.54 19.53 -2.47
CA VAL A 220 23.15 19.50 -1.98
C VAL A 220 22.60 18.10 -2.16
N GLY A 221 21.46 17.79 -1.55
CA GLY A 221 20.84 16.49 -1.75
C GLY A 221 19.41 16.41 -1.25
N VAL A 222 18.75 15.34 -1.68
CA VAL A 222 17.39 14.97 -1.27
C VAL A 222 17.39 13.55 -0.71
N GLU A 223 16.63 13.31 0.34
CA GLU A 223 16.57 12.01 1.02
C GLU A 223 16.13 10.88 0.07
N MET A 224 16.69 9.69 0.23
CA MET A 224 16.33 8.52 -0.57
C MET A 224 16.44 7.25 0.26
N ASN A 225 15.30 6.59 0.45
CA ASN A 225 15.22 5.27 1.04
C ASN A 225 15.42 4.20 -0.04
N LYS A 226 16.64 3.66 -0.12
CA LYS A 226 17.01 2.65 -1.13
C LYS A 226 16.18 1.37 -0.99
N ASN A 227 15.96 0.91 0.24
CA ASN A 227 15.18 -0.30 0.48
C ASN A 227 13.73 -0.14 0.03
N GLU A 228 13.12 1.01 0.32
CA GLU A 228 11.74 1.29 -0.07
C GLU A 228 11.57 1.47 -1.58
N TYR A 229 12.51 2.16 -2.24
CA TYR A 229 12.52 2.26 -3.70
C TYR A 229 12.52 0.87 -4.36
N TYR A 230 13.44 0.00 -3.96
CA TYR A 230 13.55 -1.34 -4.54
C TYR A 230 12.43 -2.28 -4.11
N ARG A 231 11.90 -2.14 -2.88
CA ARG A 231 10.66 -2.82 -2.48
C ARG A 231 9.57 -2.51 -3.49
N ASN A 232 9.35 -1.24 -3.84
CA ASN A 232 8.25 -0.85 -4.72
C ASN A 232 8.35 -1.42 -6.15
N GLN A 233 9.49 -2.03 -6.52
CA GLN A 233 9.67 -2.79 -7.76
C GLN A 233 9.22 -4.24 -7.67
N ILE A 234 8.83 -4.71 -6.48
CA ILE A 234 8.37 -6.06 -6.21
C ILE A 234 6.94 -6.03 -5.70
N SER A 235 6.10 -6.86 -6.31
CA SER A 235 4.75 -7.12 -5.83
C SER A 235 4.54 -8.62 -5.58
N VAL A 236 3.54 -8.95 -4.78
CA VAL A 236 3.17 -10.35 -4.52
C VAL A 236 2.40 -10.90 -5.73
N ASN A 237 2.73 -12.11 -6.15
CA ASN A 237 1.93 -12.86 -7.10
C ASN A 237 0.75 -13.51 -6.39
N THR A 238 -0.31 -12.73 -6.17
CA THR A 238 -1.48 -13.17 -5.38
C THR A 238 -2.22 -14.33 -6.03
N GLU A 239 -2.19 -14.45 -7.37
CA GLU A 239 -2.80 -15.56 -8.10
C GLU A 239 -2.10 -16.87 -7.74
N GLU A 240 -0.77 -16.91 -7.85
CA GLU A 240 0.05 -18.07 -7.48
C GLU A 240 -0.13 -18.41 -5.99
N VAL A 241 0.00 -17.41 -5.10
CA VAL A 241 -0.16 -17.60 -3.65
C VAL A 241 -1.51 -18.24 -3.32
N SER A 242 -2.58 -17.85 -3.99
CA SER A 242 -3.94 -18.36 -3.73
C SER A 242 -4.14 -19.85 -4.04
N ASN A 243 -3.27 -20.43 -4.87
CA ASN A 243 -3.33 -21.83 -5.24
C ASN A 243 -2.59 -22.75 -4.27
N LEU A 244 -1.73 -22.18 -3.42
CA LEU A 244 -0.78 -22.90 -2.58
C LEU A 244 -1.22 -22.92 -1.12
N TYR A 245 -0.90 -24.01 -0.40
CA TYR A 245 -1.05 -24.07 1.04
C TYR A 245 0.15 -23.43 1.76
N MET A 246 -0.12 -22.49 2.68
CA MET A 246 0.92 -21.69 3.34
C MET A 246 2.00 -22.53 4.02
N ARG A 247 1.61 -23.60 4.73
CA ARG A 247 2.57 -24.39 5.53
C ARG A 247 3.65 -25.03 4.65
N GLY A 248 3.32 -25.65 3.52
CA GLY A 248 4.35 -26.24 2.67
C GLY A 248 5.18 -25.17 1.95
N VAL A 249 4.59 -24.03 1.59
CA VAL A 249 5.36 -22.87 1.09
C VAL A 249 6.36 -22.39 2.14
N TYR A 250 5.98 -22.37 3.41
CA TYR A 250 6.88 -22.05 4.50
C TYR A 250 7.99 -23.09 4.64
N GLU A 251 7.70 -24.39 4.62
CA GLU A 251 8.74 -25.42 4.75
C GLU A 251 9.71 -25.42 3.55
N HIS A 252 9.21 -25.15 2.33
CA HIS A 252 9.95 -25.22 1.06
C HIS A 252 10.14 -23.85 0.37
N THR A 253 10.32 -22.80 1.17
CA THR A 253 10.52 -21.43 0.68
C THR A 253 11.72 -21.31 -0.28
N ASP A 254 12.78 -22.05 -0.03
CA ASP A 254 13.98 -22.11 -0.87
C ASP A 254 13.65 -22.45 -2.34
N LEU A 255 12.68 -23.33 -2.57
CA LEU A 255 12.27 -23.76 -3.89
C LEU A 255 11.13 -22.92 -4.48
N LEU A 256 10.22 -22.42 -3.63
CA LEU A 256 8.95 -21.83 -4.09
C LEU A 256 8.97 -20.30 -4.16
N HIS A 257 9.84 -19.60 -3.43
CA HIS A 257 9.76 -18.13 -3.28
C HIS A 257 9.74 -17.34 -4.59
N THR A 258 10.40 -17.83 -5.65
CA THR A 258 10.52 -17.08 -6.91
C THR A 258 9.18 -16.92 -7.63
N SER A 259 8.25 -17.89 -7.52
CA SER A 259 6.93 -17.80 -8.15
C SER A 259 5.97 -16.90 -7.36
N LEU A 260 6.24 -16.67 -6.06
CA LEU A 260 5.41 -15.89 -5.15
C LEU A 260 5.52 -14.37 -5.38
N LEU A 261 6.51 -13.92 -6.17
CA LEU A 261 6.84 -12.51 -6.36
C LEU A 261 6.87 -12.15 -7.84
N ASN A 262 6.29 -10.99 -8.16
CA ASN A 262 6.35 -10.35 -9.46
C ASN A 262 7.40 -9.24 -9.44
N TYR A 263 8.42 -9.37 -10.29
CA TYR A 263 9.49 -8.40 -10.47
C TYR A 263 10.17 -8.60 -11.84
N ASP A 264 11.00 -7.64 -12.25
CA ASP A 264 11.79 -7.72 -13.47
C ASP A 264 12.96 -8.72 -13.29
N ARG A 265 12.74 -9.97 -13.74
CA ARG A 265 13.71 -11.07 -13.63
C ARG A 265 14.91 -10.94 -14.55
N ASP A 266 14.92 -9.94 -15.44
CA ASP A 266 16.09 -9.62 -16.25
C ASP A 266 17.03 -8.65 -15.52
N LYS A 267 16.50 -7.89 -14.56
CA LYS A 267 17.28 -6.94 -13.75
C LYS A 267 17.66 -7.47 -12.37
N PHE A 268 16.81 -8.29 -11.77
CA PHE A 268 16.90 -8.61 -10.35
C PHE A 268 16.86 -10.12 -10.07
N VAL A 269 17.42 -10.49 -8.92
CA VAL A 269 17.29 -11.81 -8.30
C VAL A 269 16.93 -11.61 -6.82
N THR A 270 16.00 -12.42 -6.33
CA THR A 270 15.56 -12.38 -4.93
C THR A 270 16.11 -13.58 -4.17
N TYR A 271 16.68 -13.35 -2.99
CA TYR A 271 17.10 -14.40 -2.07
C TYR A 271 16.34 -14.29 -0.74
N PRO A 272 15.61 -15.33 -0.31
CA PRO A 272 15.03 -15.38 1.02
C PRO A 272 16.14 -15.50 2.06
N THR A 273 16.22 -14.52 2.97
CA THR A 273 17.17 -14.51 4.10
C THR A 273 16.50 -14.86 5.42
N GLY A 274 15.17 -14.86 5.45
CA GLY A 274 14.38 -15.20 6.62
C GLY A 274 12.93 -15.48 6.24
N LYS A 275 12.25 -16.25 7.09
CA LYS A 275 10.83 -16.57 6.95
C LYS A 275 10.17 -16.62 8.32
N GLN A 276 8.95 -16.13 8.41
CA GLN A 276 8.08 -16.20 9.60
C GLN A 276 6.67 -16.53 9.14
N LYS A 277 5.96 -17.39 9.87
CA LYS A 277 4.57 -17.76 9.56
C LYS A 277 3.62 -17.35 10.68
N ASN A 278 2.36 -17.17 10.31
CA ASN A 278 1.24 -17.09 11.23
C ASN A 278 0.14 -18.04 10.73
N ASP A 279 0.07 -19.22 11.32
CA ASP A 279 -0.90 -20.25 10.94
C ASP A 279 -2.34 -19.75 11.15
N GLY A 280 -2.59 -18.97 12.22
CA GLY A 280 -3.92 -18.45 12.56
C GLY A 280 -4.49 -17.45 11.55
N SER A 281 -3.64 -16.61 10.95
CA SER A 281 -4.04 -15.70 9.86
C SER A 281 -3.80 -16.27 8.47
N ASN A 282 -3.30 -17.51 8.35
CA ASN A 282 -2.90 -18.13 7.09
C ASN A 282 -2.00 -17.20 6.24
N SER A 283 -0.97 -16.63 6.87
CA SER A 283 -0.04 -15.70 6.24
C SER A 283 1.41 -16.01 6.61
N MET A 284 2.35 -15.47 5.83
CA MET A 284 3.77 -15.55 6.13
C MET A 284 4.51 -14.29 5.66
N THR A 285 5.62 -13.99 6.31
CA THR A 285 6.51 -12.90 5.92
C THR A 285 7.85 -13.48 5.49
N LEU A 286 8.32 -13.04 4.33
CA LEU A 286 9.65 -13.34 3.81
C LEU A 286 10.56 -12.13 3.99
N SER A 287 11.72 -12.33 4.59
CA SER A 287 12.83 -11.38 4.48
C SER A 287 13.58 -11.68 3.20
N ILE A 288 13.73 -10.66 2.35
CA ILE A 288 14.29 -10.76 1.00
C ILE A 288 15.51 -9.86 0.90
N GLN A 289 16.62 -10.43 0.44
CA GLN A 289 17.73 -9.70 -0.15
C GLN A 289 17.50 -9.63 -1.66
N LEU A 290 17.45 -8.42 -2.20
CA LEU A 290 17.37 -8.16 -3.63
C LEU A 290 18.77 -7.85 -4.15
N VAL A 291 19.20 -8.55 -5.18
CA VAL A 291 20.47 -8.32 -5.85
C VAL A 291 20.27 -7.98 -7.33
N ALA A 292 21.28 -7.32 -7.92
CA ALA A 292 21.34 -7.09 -9.35
C ALA A 292 21.68 -8.40 -10.09
N LYS A 293 21.03 -8.63 -11.22
CA LYS A 293 21.38 -9.71 -12.14
C LYS A 293 22.52 -9.27 -13.08
N ASP A 294 23.67 -9.02 -12.49
CA ASP A 294 24.87 -8.51 -13.17
C ASP A 294 26.01 -9.56 -13.25
N GLY A 295 25.78 -10.77 -12.74
CA GLY A 295 26.78 -11.84 -12.66
C GLY A 295 27.66 -11.77 -11.40
N HIS A 296 27.45 -10.79 -10.53
CA HIS A 296 28.19 -10.61 -9.28
C HIS A 296 27.29 -10.59 -8.04
N ASP A 297 25.98 -10.71 -8.22
CA ASP A 297 24.96 -10.65 -7.16
C ASP A 297 25.12 -9.41 -6.28
N THR A 298 25.36 -8.25 -6.92
CA THR A 298 25.51 -6.98 -6.20
C THR A 298 24.25 -6.66 -5.40
N GLU A 299 24.38 -6.52 -4.07
CA GLU A 299 23.26 -6.20 -3.20
C GLU A 299 22.64 -4.83 -3.55
N LEU A 300 21.32 -4.82 -3.74
CA LEU A 300 20.53 -3.61 -3.97
C LEU A 300 19.77 -3.21 -2.71
N ALA A 301 19.01 -4.13 -2.11
CA ALA A 301 18.13 -3.81 -0.99
C ALA A 301 17.79 -5.03 -0.12
N ASN A 302 17.37 -4.75 1.11
CA ASN A 302 16.86 -5.75 2.05
C ASN A 302 15.50 -5.29 2.60
N PHE A 303 14.46 -6.12 2.49
CA PHE A 303 13.11 -5.76 2.95
C PHE A 303 12.27 -7.00 3.24
N ASN A 304 11.14 -6.78 3.92
CA ASN A 304 10.16 -7.83 4.18
C ASN A 304 9.01 -7.79 3.17
N VAL A 305 8.52 -8.95 2.75
CA VAL A 305 7.32 -9.12 1.94
C VAL A 305 6.32 -9.96 2.73
N GLU A 306 5.15 -9.40 3.00
CA GLU A 306 4.03 -10.15 3.56
C GLU A 306 3.28 -10.87 2.43
N LEU A 307 3.08 -12.18 2.60
CA LEU A 307 2.31 -13.05 1.74
C LEU A 307 1.01 -13.42 2.47
N THR A 308 -0.12 -13.12 1.84
CA THR A 308 -1.45 -13.40 2.36
C THR A 308 -2.35 -13.99 1.27
N GLY A 309 -3.50 -14.53 1.65
CA GLY A 309 -4.46 -15.05 0.68
C GLY A 309 -4.16 -16.46 0.17
N PHE A 310 -3.36 -17.25 0.91
CA PHE A 310 -3.10 -18.66 0.61
C PHE A 310 -4.37 -19.50 0.58
N LYS A 311 -4.30 -20.66 -0.08
CA LYS A 311 -5.39 -21.64 -0.11
C LYS A 311 -5.79 -22.03 1.33
N PRO A 312 -7.08 -21.91 1.71
CA PRO A 312 -7.51 -22.21 3.07
C PRO A 312 -7.56 -23.71 3.33
N LEU A 313 -7.29 -24.12 4.58
CA LEU A 313 -7.33 -25.52 5.00
C LEU A 313 -8.72 -26.17 4.84
N SER A 314 -9.79 -25.37 4.78
CA SER A 314 -11.14 -25.86 4.47
C SER A 314 -11.26 -26.48 3.08
N ALA A 315 -10.35 -26.17 2.14
CA ALA A 315 -10.30 -26.83 0.83
C ALA A 315 -9.97 -28.34 0.94
N LEU A 316 -9.31 -28.78 2.02
CA LEU A 316 -9.00 -30.19 2.28
C LEU A 316 -10.26 -31.07 2.36
N ASP A 317 -11.43 -30.51 2.65
CA ASP A 317 -12.68 -31.26 2.60
C ASP A 317 -12.92 -31.90 1.23
N LYS A 318 -12.51 -31.23 0.15
CA LYS A 318 -12.68 -31.70 -1.23
C LYS A 318 -11.43 -32.41 -1.74
N GLU A 319 -10.25 -31.96 -1.33
CA GLU A 319 -8.98 -32.42 -1.89
C GLU A 319 -8.41 -33.65 -1.16
N LEU A 320 -8.62 -33.76 0.16
CA LEU A 320 -8.04 -34.83 0.96
C LEU A 320 -8.83 -36.13 0.85
N LEU A 321 -8.15 -37.21 0.46
CA LEU A 321 -8.68 -38.56 0.42
C LEU A 321 -7.96 -39.40 1.47
N ILE A 322 -8.75 -40.08 2.30
CA ILE A 322 -8.27 -40.99 3.34
C ILE A 322 -8.93 -42.33 3.10
N ALA A 323 -8.11 -43.35 2.86
CA ALA A 323 -8.55 -44.66 2.44
C ALA A 323 -8.03 -45.77 3.37
N ASN A 324 -8.65 -46.94 3.23
CA ASN A 324 -8.18 -48.16 3.86
C ASN A 324 -6.75 -48.49 3.44
N SER A 325 -6.02 -49.14 4.34
CA SER A 325 -4.72 -49.73 4.07
C SER A 325 -4.64 -51.08 4.79
N THR A 326 -3.66 -51.91 4.42
CA THR A 326 -3.38 -53.15 5.15
C THR A 326 -3.12 -52.90 6.64
N ASN A 327 -2.44 -51.80 6.99
CA ASN A 327 -2.04 -51.51 8.36
C ASN A 327 -3.22 -51.08 9.25
N VAL A 328 -4.11 -50.24 8.73
CA VAL A 328 -5.33 -49.84 9.47
C VAL A 328 -6.33 -50.99 9.52
N GLY A 329 -6.42 -51.79 8.44
CA GLY A 329 -7.23 -53.01 8.39
C GLY A 329 -6.81 -54.06 9.42
N LYS A 330 -5.50 -54.30 9.58
CA LYS A 330 -4.95 -55.17 10.63
C LYS A 330 -5.17 -54.60 12.03
N PHE A 331 -4.97 -53.29 12.20
CA PHE A 331 -5.18 -52.61 13.49
C PHE A 331 -6.60 -52.83 14.01
N PHE A 332 -7.62 -52.50 13.21
CA PHE A 332 -9.01 -52.67 13.63
C PHE A 332 -9.45 -54.14 13.58
N GLY A 333 -8.91 -54.94 12.67
CA GLY A 333 -9.20 -56.36 12.57
C GLY A 333 -8.88 -57.14 13.85
N LYS A 334 -7.80 -56.78 14.55
CA LYS A 334 -7.46 -57.31 15.88
C LYS A 334 -8.60 -57.19 16.90
N TYR A 335 -9.40 -56.12 16.83
CA TYR A 335 -10.44 -55.82 17.82
C TYR A 335 -11.84 -56.21 17.38
N PHE A 336 -12.14 -56.06 16.09
CA PHE A 336 -13.52 -56.09 15.59
C PHE A 336 -13.82 -57.23 14.62
N ARG A 337 -12.83 -57.91 14.02
CA ARG A 337 -13.06 -58.92 12.96
C ARG A 337 -13.94 -60.08 13.42
N SER A 338 -13.72 -60.60 14.63
CA SER A 338 -14.48 -61.73 15.20
C SER A 338 -15.77 -61.32 15.89
N LYS A 339 -16.10 -60.03 15.91
CA LYS A 339 -17.29 -59.51 16.58
C LYS A 339 -18.51 -59.56 15.67
N ALA A 340 -19.70 -59.66 16.27
CA ALA A 340 -20.96 -59.52 15.55
C ALA A 340 -21.11 -58.12 14.96
N ASP A 341 -21.93 -57.99 13.93
CA ASP A 341 -22.28 -56.69 13.33
C ASP A 341 -23.02 -55.81 14.34
N GLY A 342 -22.80 -54.50 14.26
CA GLY A 342 -23.34 -53.56 15.25
C GLY A 342 -22.58 -52.24 15.35
N ASP A 343 -23.09 -51.37 16.22
CA ASP A 343 -22.50 -50.07 16.52
C ASP A 343 -21.29 -50.23 17.46
N TYR A 344 -20.12 -49.76 17.00
CA TYR A 344 -18.87 -49.75 17.75
C TYR A 344 -18.35 -48.32 17.99
N SER A 345 -19.20 -47.30 17.87
CA SER A 345 -18.84 -45.89 18.01
C SER A 345 -18.07 -45.60 19.31
N ALA A 346 -18.56 -46.08 20.46
CA ALA A 346 -17.90 -45.88 21.74
C ALA A 346 -16.52 -46.54 21.81
N ALA A 347 -16.40 -47.75 21.25
CA ALA A 347 -15.14 -48.49 21.24
C ALA A 347 -14.09 -47.83 20.33
N VAL A 348 -14.50 -47.33 19.15
CA VAL A 348 -13.59 -46.63 18.25
C VAL A 348 -13.17 -45.27 18.81
N LYS A 349 -14.09 -44.53 19.44
CA LYS A 349 -13.80 -43.25 20.14
C LYS A 349 -12.83 -43.41 21.31
N ALA A 350 -12.75 -44.60 21.92
CA ALA A 350 -11.82 -44.87 23.00
C ALA A 350 -10.35 -45.03 22.53
N PHE A 351 -10.12 -45.30 21.24
CA PHE A 351 -8.76 -45.26 20.69
C PHE A 351 -8.33 -43.82 20.45
N ASP A 352 -7.10 -43.48 20.84
CA ASP A 352 -6.46 -42.25 20.38
C ASP A 352 -6.36 -42.29 18.84
N PRO A 353 -7.03 -41.35 18.11
CA PRO A 353 -6.98 -41.32 16.66
C PRO A 353 -5.56 -41.29 16.12
N ARG A 354 -4.61 -40.65 16.80
CA ARG A 354 -3.21 -40.52 16.36
C ARG A 354 -2.52 -41.88 16.19
N VAL A 355 -2.94 -42.90 16.93
CA VAL A 355 -2.33 -44.25 16.90
C VAL A 355 -2.64 -44.99 15.61
N TRP A 356 -3.87 -44.86 15.11
CA TRP A 356 -4.34 -45.60 13.95
C TRP A 356 -4.46 -44.74 12.70
N PHE A 357 -4.64 -43.43 12.84
CA PHE A 357 -4.76 -42.51 11.71
C PHE A 357 -3.47 -42.46 10.89
N LYS A 358 -2.29 -42.54 11.52
CA LYS A 358 -1.00 -42.66 10.82
C LYS A 358 -0.84 -43.93 9.97
N LYS A 359 -1.78 -44.89 10.10
CA LYS A 359 -1.77 -46.16 9.37
C LYS A 359 -2.64 -46.11 8.11
N VAL A 360 -3.44 -45.08 7.90
CA VAL A 360 -4.30 -44.96 6.71
C VAL A 360 -3.45 -44.73 5.45
N GLN A 361 -4.05 -44.95 4.28
CA GLN A 361 -3.51 -44.38 3.05
C GLN A 361 -4.09 -42.98 2.90
N MET A 362 -3.24 -41.98 2.72
CA MET A 362 -3.65 -40.59 2.54
C MET A 362 -3.16 -40.10 1.19
N SER A 363 -4.03 -39.45 0.44
CA SER A 363 -3.67 -38.77 -0.79
C SER A 363 -4.39 -37.43 -0.92
N LEU A 364 -3.87 -36.55 -1.76
CA LEU A 364 -4.49 -35.27 -2.08
C LEU A 364 -4.79 -35.21 -3.58
N MET A 365 -6.04 -34.89 -3.93
CA MET A 365 -6.48 -34.69 -5.31
C MET A 365 -6.02 -33.31 -5.79
N ARG A 366 -5.17 -33.29 -6.83
CA ARG A 366 -4.69 -32.06 -7.47
C ARG A 366 -4.59 -32.26 -8.97
N ASP A 367 -5.16 -31.34 -9.73
CA ASP A 367 -5.12 -31.35 -11.21
C ASP A 367 -5.61 -32.68 -11.84
N GLY A 368 -6.55 -33.35 -11.18
CA GLY A 368 -7.07 -34.66 -11.60
C GLY A 368 -6.17 -35.85 -11.25
N GLU A 369 -5.06 -35.62 -10.55
CA GLU A 369 -4.13 -36.64 -10.08
C GLU A 369 -4.25 -36.84 -8.56
N ASN A 370 -4.10 -38.08 -8.10
CA ASN A 370 -3.98 -38.40 -6.68
C ASN A 370 -2.51 -38.38 -6.26
N ILE A 371 -2.16 -37.48 -5.36
CA ILE A 371 -0.81 -37.35 -4.82
C ILE A 371 -0.74 -38.10 -3.51
N ASP A 372 -0.04 -39.23 -3.48
CA ASP A 372 0.15 -40.00 -2.25
C ASP A 372 0.99 -39.22 -1.22
N LEU A 373 0.48 -39.19 0.00
CA LEU A 373 1.12 -38.56 1.15
C LEU A 373 1.64 -39.61 2.12
N TYR A 374 2.81 -39.36 2.67
CA TYR A 374 3.48 -40.27 3.60
C TYR A 374 3.66 -39.60 4.96
N ALA A 375 3.30 -40.34 6.00
CA ALA A 375 3.49 -39.95 7.38
C ALA A 375 4.98 -40.02 7.74
N ASN A 376 5.55 -38.89 8.11
CA ASN A 376 6.92 -38.76 8.58
C ASN A 376 6.93 -38.18 9.99
N GLU A 377 7.80 -38.72 10.84
CA GLU A 377 8.02 -38.12 12.17
C GLU A 377 8.92 -36.89 12.02
N VAL A 378 8.42 -35.75 12.51
CA VAL A 378 9.11 -34.47 12.49
C VAL A 378 9.13 -33.88 13.88
N GLN A 379 10.13 -33.06 14.18
CA GLN A 379 10.16 -32.31 15.43
C GLN A 379 9.14 -31.17 15.34
N GLY A 380 8.29 -31.02 16.35
CA GLY A 380 7.36 -29.90 16.43
C GLY A 380 8.10 -28.57 16.63
N ASP A 381 7.43 -27.47 16.28
CA ASP A 381 8.01 -26.12 16.27
C ASP A 381 8.63 -25.71 17.64
N ASN A 382 8.13 -26.29 18.75
CA ASN A 382 8.64 -26.04 20.12
C ASN A 382 9.80 -26.97 20.53
N GLY A 383 10.30 -27.82 19.65
CA GLY A 383 11.43 -28.72 19.89
C GLY A 383 11.15 -29.93 20.81
N ASN A 384 10.02 -29.93 21.53
CA ASN A 384 9.77 -30.84 22.66
C ASN A 384 8.84 -32.03 22.34
N SER A 385 8.33 -32.14 21.11
CA SER A 385 7.41 -33.20 20.71
C SER A 385 7.71 -33.71 19.30
N ASN A 386 7.58 -35.02 19.10
CA ASN A 386 7.55 -35.61 17.77
C ASN A 386 6.11 -35.53 17.25
N LEU A 387 5.92 -34.86 16.12
CA LEU A 387 4.66 -34.75 15.40
C LEU A 387 4.73 -35.59 14.13
N THR A 388 3.56 -35.87 13.54
CA THR A 388 3.48 -36.53 12.23
C THR A 388 3.20 -35.49 11.16
N ALA A 389 4.10 -35.32 10.21
CA ALA A 389 3.85 -34.55 9.00
C ALA A 389 3.48 -35.50 7.85
N TRP A 390 2.40 -35.18 7.15
CA TRP A 390 2.06 -35.83 5.90
C TRP A 390 2.55 -34.98 4.74
N ILE A 391 3.50 -35.52 4.00
CA ILE A 391 4.16 -34.86 2.87
C ILE A 391 4.07 -35.72 1.62
N PRO A 392 4.07 -35.12 0.42
CA PRO A 392 4.09 -35.86 -0.84
C PRO A 392 5.29 -36.81 -0.92
N GLY A 393 5.09 -37.98 -1.51
CA GLY A 393 6.22 -38.86 -1.86
C GLY A 393 7.05 -38.34 -3.03
N SER A 394 6.50 -37.42 -3.82
CA SER A 394 7.15 -36.81 -4.97
C SER A 394 7.82 -35.48 -4.60
N GLY A 395 9.08 -35.31 -4.99
CA GLY A 395 9.83 -34.06 -4.80
C GLY A 395 9.58 -32.97 -5.85
N LEU A 396 8.54 -33.12 -6.68
CA LEU A 396 8.20 -32.12 -7.70
C LEU A 396 7.69 -30.84 -7.02
N ALA A 397 8.27 -29.68 -7.40
CA ALA A 397 7.96 -28.38 -6.79
C ALA A 397 6.45 -28.08 -6.72
N LYS A 398 5.66 -28.46 -7.74
CA LYS A 398 4.20 -28.27 -7.79
C LYS A 398 3.39 -28.99 -6.69
N TYR A 399 4.01 -29.86 -5.91
CA TYR A 399 3.37 -30.56 -4.80
C TYR A 399 3.93 -30.13 -3.43
N LEU A 400 5.05 -29.40 -3.39
CA LEU A 400 5.77 -29.10 -2.15
C LEU A 400 5.05 -28.08 -1.25
N ASP A 401 4.03 -27.37 -1.73
CA ASP A 401 3.15 -26.60 -0.85
C ASP A 401 2.27 -27.50 0.05
N ILE A 402 2.13 -28.79 -0.26
CA ILE A 402 1.39 -29.74 0.56
C ILE A 402 2.26 -30.17 1.74
N TYR A 403 1.94 -29.63 2.92
CA TYR A 403 2.52 -30.05 4.18
C TYR A 403 1.43 -30.04 5.26
N LEU A 404 1.00 -31.22 5.69
CA LEU A 404 -0.05 -31.38 6.69
C LEU A 404 0.56 -31.88 8.00
N LEU A 405 0.87 -30.95 8.90
CA LEU A 405 1.38 -31.22 10.24
C LEU A 405 0.25 -31.61 11.18
N ASP A 406 0.46 -32.75 11.84
CA ASP A 406 -0.39 -33.33 12.90
C ASP A 406 -1.90 -33.24 12.60
N PRO A 407 -2.38 -33.73 11.44
CA PRO A 407 -3.80 -33.74 11.15
C PRO A 407 -4.54 -34.62 12.16
N ARG A 408 -5.54 -34.06 12.84
CA ARG A 408 -6.37 -34.76 13.82
C ARG A 408 -7.79 -34.86 13.34
N ILE A 409 -8.40 -36.00 13.65
CA ILE A 409 -9.78 -36.28 13.32
C ILE A 409 -10.60 -36.49 14.60
N GLU A 410 -11.88 -36.15 14.51
CA GLU A 410 -12.90 -36.54 15.47
C GLU A 410 -13.71 -37.70 14.88
N VAL A 411 -13.82 -38.81 15.63
CA VAL A 411 -14.70 -39.92 15.27
C VAL A 411 -16.13 -39.58 15.69
N ILE A 412 -17.07 -39.65 14.75
CA ILE A 412 -18.50 -39.37 14.98
C ILE A 412 -19.22 -40.67 15.33
N SER A 413 -19.04 -41.69 14.51
CA SER A 413 -19.62 -43.02 14.70
C SER A 413 -18.80 -44.10 14.02
N ALA A 414 -19.06 -45.36 14.39
CA ALA A 414 -18.45 -46.51 13.73
C ALA A 414 -19.44 -47.68 13.68
N GLN A 415 -19.67 -48.23 12.49
CA GLN A 415 -20.59 -49.35 12.27
C GLN A 415 -19.86 -50.52 11.65
N LYS A 416 -20.00 -51.71 12.24
CA LYS A 416 -19.48 -52.94 11.66
C LYS A 416 -20.57 -53.65 10.85
N THR A 417 -20.21 -54.09 9.64
CA THR A 417 -21.03 -54.93 8.76
C THR A 417 -20.14 -55.96 8.07
N GLY A 418 -20.35 -57.25 8.33
CA GLY A 418 -19.52 -58.33 7.81
C GLY A 418 -18.04 -58.17 8.20
N ASN A 419 -17.15 -58.09 7.20
CA ASN A 419 -15.71 -57.88 7.39
C ASN A 419 -15.30 -56.41 7.28
N PHE A 420 -16.24 -55.47 7.37
CA PHE A 420 -15.99 -54.05 7.21
C PHE A 420 -16.37 -53.24 8.45
N LEU A 421 -15.64 -52.16 8.66
CA LEU A 421 -15.91 -51.15 9.68
C LEU A 421 -15.97 -49.78 9.01
N ASP A 422 -17.16 -49.20 8.97
CA ASP A 422 -17.40 -47.85 8.46
C ASP A 422 -17.24 -46.83 9.60
N ILE A 423 -16.18 -46.04 9.54
CA ILE A 423 -15.88 -45.01 10.54
C ILE A 423 -16.24 -43.65 9.96
N LYS A 424 -17.25 -43.00 10.54
CA LYS A 424 -17.57 -41.61 10.23
C LYS A 424 -16.68 -40.68 11.06
N TYR A 425 -16.04 -39.72 10.41
CA TYR A 425 -15.11 -38.80 11.06
C TYR A 425 -15.17 -37.39 10.46
N LYS A 426 -14.60 -36.41 11.16
CA LYS A 426 -14.30 -35.06 10.67
C LYS A 426 -12.84 -34.75 10.87
N LEU A 427 -12.20 -34.06 9.93
CA LEU A 427 -10.93 -33.39 10.19
C LEU A 427 -11.20 -32.19 11.08
N VAL A 428 -10.52 -32.09 12.22
CA VAL A 428 -10.77 -31.04 13.23
C VAL A 428 -9.56 -30.15 13.49
N TYR A 429 -8.38 -30.58 13.10
CA TYR A 429 -7.14 -29.83 13.32
C TYR A 429 -6.09 -30.23 12.30
N VAL A 430 -5.32 -29.25 11.79
CA VAL A 430 -4.14 -29.47 10.95
C VAL A 430 -3.31 -28.19 10.94
N ASN A 431 -1.98 -28.31 10.84
CA ASN A 431 -1.07 -27.16 10.75
C ASN A 431 -1.23 -26.15 11.90
N GLU A 432 -1.38 -26.64 13.13
CA GLU A 432 -1.60 -25.82 14.33
C GLU A 432 -2.93 -25.05 14.37
N VAL A 433 -3.86 -25.33 13.44
CA VAL A 433 -5.14 -24.62 13.30
C VAL A 433 -6.32 -25.59 13.40
N SER A 434 -7.33 -25.18 14.16
CA SER A 434 -8.63 -25.88 14.18
C SER A 434 -9.36 -25.71 12.85
N VAL A 435 -9.84 -26.80 12.29
CA VAL A 435 -10.61 -26.80 11.05
C VAL A 435 -12.02 -27.34 11.27
N ALA A 436 -13.01 -26.73 10.61
CA ALA A 436 -14.39 -27.18 10.65
C ALA A 436 -14.65 -28.17 9.50
N GLY A 437 -14.00 -29.34 9.55
CA GLY A 437 -14.09 -30.33 8.48
C GLY A 437 -15.48 -30.95 8.33
N LYS A 438 -15.75 -31.45 7.12
CA LYS A 438 -16.99 -32.17 6.81
C LYS A 438 -16.93 -33.62 7.24
N GLU A 439 -18.11 -34.18 7.52
CA GLU A 439 -18.25 -35.61 7.79
C GLU A 439 -17.83 -36.41 6.56
N LYS A 440 -16.89 -37.33 6.76
CA LYS A 440 -16.41 -38.30 5.78
C LYS A 440 -16.53 -39.70 6.37
N THR A 441 -16.58 -40.71 5.51
CA THR A 441 -16.60 -42.12 5.92
C THR A 441 -15.31 -42.80 5.47
N LEU A 442 -14.61 -43.43 6.40
CA LEU A 442 -13.51 -44.35 6.13
C LEU A 442 -14.06 -45.77 6.16
N HIS A 443 -14.03 -46.45 5.01
CA HIS A 443 -14.46 -47.84 4.87
C HIS A 443 -13.26 -48.78 5.08
N VAL A 444 -13.15 -49.41 6.25
CA VAL A 444 -12.01 -50.26 6.62
C VAL A 444 -12.32 -51.73 6.37
N HIS A 445 -11.48 -52.43 5.60
CA HIS A 445 -11.53 -53.90 5.51
C HIS A 445 -10.77 -54.49 6.70
N LEU A 446 -11.48 -55.19 7.58
CA LEU A 446 -10.93 -55.81 8.79
C LEU A 446 -10.08 -57.03 8.40
N LEU A 447 -8.76 -56.94 8.52
CA LEU A 447 -7.84 -58.02 8.16
C LEU A 447 -7.44 -58.86 9.38
N ALA A 448 -6.98 -60.09 9.16
CA ALA A 448 -6.32 -60.84 10.22
C ALA A 448 -5.04 -60.10 10.65
N PRO A 449 -4.76 -59.96 11.96
CA PRO A 449 -3.62 -59.20 12.48
C PRO A 449 -2.27 -59.68 11.93
#